data_AF-A0A9P4M7T3-F1
#
_entry.id   AF-A0A9P4M7T3-F1
#
_cell.length_a   1.000
_cell.length_b   1.000
_cell.length_c   1.000
_cell.angle_alpha   90.00
_cell.angle_beta   90.00
_cell.angle_gamma   90.00
#
_symmetry.space_group_name_H-M   'P 1'
#
loop_
_entity.id
_entity.type
_entity.pdbx_description
1 polymer ?
#
loop_
_entity_poly.entity_id
_entity_poly.type
_entity_poly.pdbx_seq_one_letter_code
_entity_poly.pdbx_strand_id
1 'polypeptide(L)'
;MEGDEVSKEPGNDFDQLIQTPCNDSLVFSEKEKAILELWDAEEELRLEQGLLEAQSHVQAPETSTVSDDQLDAQLKVAELEALEARANYVLRNRIIQHVLITDPVLKAVHKGTDGNVLEQKLLPLINERDILTMVSSTLSKDLSNAMNSLSASEIENMQVVAKNQELATVMLALAEETKAQDAHDIADTDLRNQLDDLDAQVRVARRDWRIMKSVVSGVVAGSGLNWAKDEKLRELVLDDEDEVG
;
A
#
# COMPACT_ATOMS: atom_id res chain seq x y z
N MET A 1 -28.18 -13.07 33.71
CA MET A 1 -28.99 -12.86 32.50
C MET A 1 -28.05 -12.27 31.48
N GLU A 2 -27.32 -13.16 30.80
CA GLU A 2 -26.79 -12.94 29.46
C GLU A 2 -27.82 -12.19 28.61
N GLY A 3 -27.46 -11.20 27.79
CA GLY A 3 -26.32 -11.21 26.90
C GLY A 3 -26.83 -11.69 25.55
N ASP A 4 -27.21 -10.76 24.68
CA ASP A 4 -27.40 -11.03 23.25
C ASP A 4 -27.14 -9.73 22.47
N GLU A 5 -25.85 -9.36 22.41
CA GLU A 5 -25.32 -8.48 21.38
C GLU A 5 -25.28 -9.28 20.07
N VAL A 6 -26.32 -9.13 19.25
CA VAL A 6 -26.31 -9.62 17.88
C VAL A 6 -25.27 -8.80 17.11
N SER A 7 -24.07 -9.33 17.03
CA SER A 7 -23.05 -8.93 16.07
C SER A 7 -23.57 -9.27 14.68
N LYS A 8 -24.20 -8.28 14.03
CA LYS A 8 -24.52 -8.34 12.61
C LYS A 8 -23.19 -8.23 11.86
N GLU A 9 -22.70 -9.35 11.34
CA GLU A 9 -21.61 -9.35 10.37
C GLU A 9 -22.00 -8.46 9.17
N PRO A 10 -21.19 -7.45 8.80
CA PRO A 10 -21.48 -6.58 7.65
C PRO A 10 -21.21 -7.25 6.29
N GLY A 11 -20.95 -8.56 6.26
CA GLY A 11 -20.47 -9.27 5.06
C GLY A 11 -21.53 -9.58 3.99
N ASN A 12 -22.82 -9.59 4.34
CA ASN A 12 -23.91 -10.09 3.46
C ASN A 12 -24.83 -9.00 2.89
N ASP A 13 -24.57 -7.71 3.15
CA ASP A 13 -25.43 -6.61 2.68
C ASP A 13 -25.13 -6.23 1.22
N PHE A 14 -23.89 -6.44 0.75
CA PHE A 14 -23.50 -6.08 -0.62
C PHE A 14 -24.03 -7.05 -1.67
N ASP A 15 -24.13 -8.34 -1.35
CA ASP A 15 -24.66 -9.35 -2.27
C ASP A 15 -26.13 -9.08 -2.64
N GLN A 16 -26.89 -8.44 -1.74
CA GLN A 16 -28.28 -8.04 -1.99
C GLN A 16 -28.37 -6.84 -2.96
N LEU A 17 -27.32 -6.01 -3.05
CA LEU A 17 -27.27 -4.87 -3.98
C LEU A 17 -27.02 -5.30 -5.44
N ILE A 18 -26.47 -6.50 -5.64
CA ILE A 18 -26.11 -7.09 -6.95
C ILE A 18 -27.21 -8.04 -7.48
N GLN A 19 -28.19 -8.40 -6.63
CA GLN A 19 -29.26 -9.36 -6.95
C GLN A 19 -30.47 -8.72 -7.64
N THR A 20 -30.25 -7.88 -8.65
CA THR A 20 -31.37 -7.38 -9.47
C THR A 20 -31.85 -8.49 -10.42
N PRO A 21 -33.16 -8.82 -10.48
CA PRO A 21 -33.71 -9.90 -11.32
C PRO A 21 -33.57 -9.70 -12.84
N CYS A 22 -32.82 -8.69 -13.30
CA CYS A 22 -32.57 -8.40 -14.71
C CYS A 22 -31.25 -8.97 -15.26
N ASN A 23 -30.38 -9.55 -14.42
CA ASN A 23 -29.15 -10.21 -14.91
C ASN A 23 -29.46 -11.38 -15.86
N ASP A 24 -30.57 -12.09 -15.67
CA ASP A 24 -31.06 -13.11 -16.60
C ASP A 24 -31.56 -12.54 -17.96
N SER A 25 -31.84 -11.23 -18.05
CA SER A 25 -32.37 -10.60 -19.27
C SER A 25 -31.31 -10.16 -20.27
N LEU A 26 -30.04 -10.26 -19.87
CA LEU A 26 -28.83 -9.85 -20.61
C LEU A 26 -27.91 -11.04 -20.88
N VAL A 27 -28.46 -12.25 -20.95
CA VAL A 27 -27.75 -13.37 -21.55
C VAL A 27 -27.51 -13.02 -23.02
N PHE A 28 -26.27 -12.65 -23.33
CA PHE A 28 -25.84 -12.40 -24.69
C PHE A 28 -26.20 -13.58 -25.58
N SER A 29 -26.75 -13.27 -26.75
CA SER A 29 -26.92 -14.25 -27.82
C SER A 29 -25.56 -14.87 -28.16
N GLU A 30 -25.53 -16.12 -28.61
CA GLU A 30 -24.29 -16.79 -29.03
C GLU A 30 -23.52 -15.95 -30.07
N LYS A 31 -24.25 -15.22 -30.92
CA LYS A 31 -23.65 -14.29 -31.89
C LYS A 31 -23.00 -13.07 -31.23
N GLU A 32 -23.64 -12.51 -30.21
CA GLU A 32 -23.11 -11.35 -29.48
C GLU A 32 -21.86 -11.75 -28.69
N LYS A 33 -21.86 -12.94 -28.08
CA LYS A 33 -20.67 -13.50 -27.43
C LYS A 33 -19.53 -13.71 -28.43
N ALA A 34 -19.82 -14.31 -29.58
CA ALA A 34 -18.83 -14.52 -30.62
C ALA A 34 -18.25 -13.19 -31.16
N ILE A 35 -19.06 -12.13 -31.25
CA ILE A 35 -18.57 -10.80 -31.65
C ILE A 35 -17.63 -10.21 -30.58
N LEU A 36 -17.97 -10.35 -29.29
CA LEU A 36 -17.12 -9.87 -28.20
C LEU A 36 -15.79 -10.65 -28.15
N GLU A 37 -15.85 -11.97 -28.27
CA GLU A 37 -14.64 -12.82 -28.34
C GLU A 37 -13.76 -12.46 -29.55
N LEU A 38 -14.35 -12.15 -30.70
CA LEU A 38 -13.62 -11.70 -31.87
C LEU A 38 -12.96 -10.33 -31.64
N TRP A 39 -13.64 -9.42 -30.94
CA TRP A 39 -13.09 -8.11 -30.59
C TRP A 39 -11.92 -8.23 -29.62
N ASP A 40 -12.03 -9.10 -28.60
CA ASP A 40 -10.93 -9.38 -27.67
C ASP A 40 -9.72 -9.98 -28.41
N ALA A 41 -9.96 -10.92 -29.33
CA ALA A 41 -8.91 -11.51 -30.17
C ALA A 41 -8.28 -10.50 -31.13
N GLU A 42 -9.05 -9.55 -31.67
CA GLU A 42 -8.53 -8.48 -32.53
C GLU A 42 -7.62 -7.52 -31.76
N GLU A 43 -8.01 -7.14 -30.54
CA GLU A 43 -7.17 -6.30 -29.67
C GLU A 43 -5.88 -7.04 -29.25
N GLU A 44 -5.96 -8.34 -28.98
CA GLU A 44 -4.77 -9.17 -28.70
C GLU A 44 -3.81 -9.21 -29.90
N LEU A 45 -4.31 -9.50 -31.10
CA LEU A 45 -3.51 -9.49 -32.33
C LEU A 45 -2.89 -8.13 -32.62
N ARG A 46 -3.61 -7.04 -32.34
CA ARG A 46 -3.10 -5.67 -32.49
C ARG A 46 -1.94 -5.40 -31.54
N LEU A 47 -2.01 -5.91 -30.32
CA LEU A 47 -0.93 -5.82 -29.34
C LEU A 47 0.27 -6.65 -29.78
N GLU A 48 0.06 -7.88 -30.25
CA GLU A 48 1.12 -8.74 -30.79
C GLU A 48 1.83 -8.08 -31.97
N GLN A 49 1.07 -7.49 -32.90
CA GLN A 49 1.64 -6.75 -34.02
C GLN A 49 2.49 -5.58 -33.54
N GLY A 50 2.00 -4.79 -32.58
CA GLY A 50 2.76 -3.68 -32.00
C GLY A 50 4.06 -4.14 -31.33
N LEU A 51 4.04 -5.30 -30.67
CA LEU A 51 5.22 -5.91 -30.04
C LEU A 51 6.24 -6.38 -31.10
N LEU A 52 5.78 -7.01 -32.18
CA LEU A 52 6.65 -7.42 -33.30
C LEU A 52 7.25 -6.21 -34.02
N GLU A 53 6.48 -5.14 -34.24
CA GLU A 53 6.96 -3.89 -34.82
C GLU A 53 8.04 -3.26 -33.91
N ALA A 54 7.82 -3.22 -32.60
CA ALA A 54 8.82 -2.74 -31.64
C ALA A 54 10.10 -3.60 -31.65
N GLN A 55 9.98 -4.93 -31.68
CA GLN A 55 11.15 -5.83 -31.77
C GLN A 55 11.93 -5.66 -33.08
N SER A 56 11.22 -5.42 -34.19
CA SER A 56 11.86 -5.15 -35.49
C SER A 56 12.61 -3.82 -35.50
N HIS A 57 12.12 -2.82 -34.75
CA HIS A 57 12.78 -1.53 -34.58
C HIS A 57 13.99 -1.62 -33.65
N VAL A 58 13.95 -2.45 -32.60
CA VAL A 58 15.07 -2.68 -31.67
C VAL A 58 16.26 -3.37 -32.37
N GLN A 59 16.05 -4.05 -33.50
CA GLN A 59 17.13 -4.63 -34.31
C GLN A 59 17.97 -3.59 -35.10
N ALA A 60 17.67 -2.29 -35.00
CA ALA A 60 18.53 -1.21 -35.51
C ALA A 60 18.57 -0.05 -34.50
N PRO A 61 19.69 0.14 -33.77
CA PRO A 61 20.82 0.87 -34.35
C PRO A 61 22.20 0.31 -33.99
N GLU A 62 23.20 0.58 -34.82
CA GLU A 62 24.61 0.41 -34.48
C GLU A 62 24.99 1.38 -33.35
N THR A 63 24.88 0.94 -32.09
CA THR A 63 25.23 1.71 -30.88
C THR A 63 26.75 1.90 -30.69
N SER A 64 27.56 1.53 -31.68
CA SER A 64 29.02 1.45 -31.54
C SER A 64 29.75 2.79 -31.71
N THR A 65 29.05 3.92 -31.96
CA THR A 65 29.69 5.21 -32.27
C THR A 65 29.19 6.42 -31.48
N VAL A 66 28.34 6.24 -30.47
CA VAL A 66 27.78 7.35 -29.66
C VAL A 66 28.48 7.38 -28.31
N SER A 67 28.96 8.55 -27.87
CA SER A 67 29.56 8.70 -26.53
C SER A 67 28.49 8.49 -25.44
N ASP A 68 28.84 7.89 -24.30
CA ASP A 68 27.90 7.58 -23.20
C ASP A 68 27.00 8.77 -22.79
N ASP A 69 27.55 9.99 -22.73
CA ASP A 69 26.76 11.20 -22.40
C ASP A 69 25.68 11.54 -23.44
N GLN A 70 25.94 11.24 -24.72
CA GLN A 70 24.97 11.42 -25.81
C GLN A 70 23.94 10.30 -25.83
N LEU A 71 24.32 9.10 -25.42
CA LEU A 71 23.41 7.97 -25.26
C LEU A 71 22.40 8.24 -24.12
N ASP A 72 22.87 8.74 -22.98
CA ASP A 72 22.02 9.10 -21.84
C ASP A 72 21.04 10.23 -22.17
N ALA A 73 21.49 11.23 -22.94
CA ALA A 73 20.63 12.31 -23.40
C ALA A 73 19.55 11.79 -24.38
N GLN A 74 19.92 10.93 -25.33
CA GLN A 74 18.97 10.32 -26.27
C GLN A 74 17.99 9.36 -25.57
N LEU A 75 18.45 8.61 -24.57
CA LEU A 75 17.62 7.70 -23.79
C LEU A 75 16.56 8.46 -23.00
N LYS A 76 16.92 9.58 -22.36
CA LYS A 76 15.95 10.45 -21.66
C LYS A 76 14.90 11.02 -22.60
N VAL A 77 15.30 11.43 -23.81
CA VAL A 77 14.36 11.95 -24.81
C VAL A 77 13.42 10.83 -25.28
N ALA A 78 13.96 9.65 -25.61
CA ALA A 78 13.17 8.50 -26.02
C ALA A 78 12.21 8.01 -24.92
N GLU A 79 12.63 8.05 -23.64
CA GLU A 79 11.76 7.72 -22.50
C GLU A 79 10.59 8.69 -22.39
N LEU A 80 10.86 10.00 -22.51
CA LEU A 80 9.81 11.02 -22.49
C LEU A 80 8.84 10.87 -23.67
N GLU A 81 9.35 10.64 -24.87
CA GLU A 81 8.54 10.40 -26.06
C GLU A 81 7.68 9.13 -25.93
N ALA A 82 8.23 8.06 -25.35
CA ALA A 82 7.49 6.83 -25.08
C ALA A 82 6.40 7.03 -24.02
N LEU A 83 6.69 7.79 -22.95
CA LEU A 83 5.71 8.16 -21.93
C LEU A 83 4.61 9.03 -22.51
N GLU A 84 4.94 10.00 -23.36
CA GLU A 84 3.97 10.85 -24.06
C GLU A 84 3.10 10.02 -25.00
N ALA A 85 3.69 9.15 -25.82
CA ALA A 85 2.96 8.26 -26.71
C ALA A 85 2.00 7.34 -25.94
N ARG A 86 2.47 6.77 -24.81
CA ARG A 86 1.63 5.95 -23.91
C ARG A 86 0.48 6.76 -23.32
N ALA A 87 0.75 7.95 -22.80
CA ALA A 87 -0.28 8.82 -22.25
C ALA A 87 -1.33 9.18 -23.30
N ASN A 88 -0.89 9.53 -24.51
CA ASN A 88 -1.77 9.85 -25.63
C ASN A 88 -2.61 8.64 -26.08
N TYR A 89 -2.02 7.45 -26.15
CA TYR A 89 -2.74 6.21 -26.48
C TYR A 89 -3.83 5.91 -25.44
N VAL A 90 -3.47 5.92 -24.15
CA VAL A 90 -4.41 5.66 -23.06
C VAL A 90 -5.53 6.70 -23.04
N LEU A 91 -5.20 7.97 -23.23
CA LEU A 91 -6.19 9.05 -23.28
C LEU A 91 -7.13 8.89 -24.48
N ARG A 92 -6.60 8.60 -25.67
CA ARG A 92 -7.41 8.36 -26.87
C ARG A 92 -8.36 7.19 -26.66
N ASN A 93 -7.85 6.05 -26.17
CA ASN A 93 -8.69 4.87 -25.95
C ASN A 93 -9.79 5.16 -24.92
N ARG A 94 -9.44 5.86 -23.83
CA ARG A 94 -10.40 6.29 -22.81
C ARG A 94 -11.47 7.24 -23.37
N ILE A 95 -11.10 8.19 -24.24
CA ILE A 95 -12.07 9.07 -24.91
C ILE A 95 -13.01 8.26 -25.80
N ILE A 96 -12.47 7.35 -26.62
CA ILE A 96 -13.28 6.49 -27.51
C ILE A 96 -14.26 5.66 -26.68
N GLN A 97 -13.78 4.99 -25.63
CA GLN A 97 -14.63 4.22 -24.71
C GLN A 97 -15.72 5.09 -24.08
N HIS A 98 -15.37 6.27 -23.56
CA HIS A 98 -16.35 7.20 -22.98
C HIS A 98 -17.41 7.62 -24.00
N VAL A 99 -17.02 7.95 -25.23
CA VAL A 99 -17.97 8.31 -26.29
C VAL A 99 -18.91 7.15 -26.62
N LEU A 100 -18.38 5.92 -26.70
CA LEU A 100 -19.16 4.71 -26.99
C LEU A 100 -20.17 4.36 -25.88
N ILE A 101 -19.83 4.54 -24.61
CA ILE A 101 -20.72 4.20 -23.49
C ILE A 101 -21.72 5.32 -23.15
N THR A 102 -21.39 6.59 -23.42
CA THR A 102 -22.19 7.72 -22.92
C THR A 102 -23.54 7.81 -23.61
N ASP A 103 -23.62 7.64 -24.93
CA ASP A 103 -24.88 7.74 -25.67
C ASP A 103 -25.89 6.64 -25.27
N PRO A 104 -25.51 5.34 -25.19
CA PRO A 104 -26.38 4.30 -24.67
C PRO A 104 -26.83 4.53 -23.22
N VAL A 105 -25.93 5.03 -22.34
CA VAL A 105 -26.27 5.33 -20.93
C VAL A 105 -27.28 6.46 -20.83
N LEU A 106 -27.10 7.55 -21.58
CA LEU A 106 -28.04 8.67 -21.58
C LEU A 106 -29.42 8.23 -22.09
N LYS A 107 -29.48 7.43 -23.14
CA LYS A 107 -30.74 6.89 -23.67
C LYS A 107 -31.41 5.91 -22.70
N ALA A 108 -30.64 5.06 -22.03
CA ALA A 108 -31.13 4.14 -21.01
C ALA A 108 -31.80 4.87 -19.83
N VAL A 109 -31.19 5.96 -19.36
CA VAL A 109 -31.69 6.77 -18.24
C VAL A 109 -32.89 7.64 -18.65
N HIS A 110 -32.82 8.29 -19.82
CA HIS A 110 -33.82 9.28 -20.22
C HIS A 110 -35.03 8.70 -20.96
N LYS A 111 -35.04 7.39 -21.28
CA LYS A 111 -36.14 6.70 -21.99
C LYS A 111 -36.69 7.56 -23.14
N GLY A 112 -35.79 8.06 -23.98
CA GLY A 112 -36.18 8.86 -25.14
C GLY A 112 -37.13 8.09 -26.04
N THR A 113 -37.99 8.79 -26.78
CA THR A 113 -38.99 8.23 -27.70
C THR A 113 -38.40 7.33 -28.79
N ASP A 114 -37.08 7.38 -28.99
CA ASP A 114 -36.31 6.60 -29.97
C ASP A 114 -35.37 5.56 -29.34
N GLY A 115 -35.46 5.33 -28.01
CA GLY A 115 -34.55 4.43 -27.29
C GLY A 115 -34.74 2.97 -27.68
N ASN A 116 -33.65 2.30 -28.08
CA ASN A 116 -33.66 0.89 -28.46
C ASN A 116 -34.03 0.02 -27.24
N VAL A 117 -34.76 -1.08 -27.44
CA VAL A 117 -35.14 -2.03 -26.38
C VAL A 117 -33.90 -2.54 -25.62
N LEU A 118 -32.78 -2.69 -26.32
CA LEU A 118 -31.49 -3.07 -25.72
C LEU A 118 -30.95 -1.99 -24.77
N GLU A 119 -31.09 -0.71 -25.10
CA GLU A 119 -30.62 0.39 -24.26
C GLU A 119 -31.48 0.51 -22.98
N GLN A 120 -32.79 0.27 -23.08
CA GLN A 120 -33.68 0.27 -21.90
C GLN A 120 -33.35 -0.87 -20.91
N LYS A 121 -32.81 -1.99 -21.40
CA LYS A 121 -32.35 -3.10 -20.55
C LYS A 121 -31.08 -2.78 -19.76
N LEU A 122 -30.33 -1.72 -20.12
CA LEU A 122 -29.11 -1.33 -19.40
C LEU A 122 -29.39 -0.59 -18.09
N LEU A 123 -30.59 -0.02 -17.93
CA LEU A 123 -30.97 0.77 -16.74
C LEU A 123 -30.72 0.06 -15.38
N PRO A 124 -31.11 -1.21 -15.16
CA PRO A 124 -30.82 -1.91 -13.90
C PRO A 124 -29.32 -2.03 -13.63
N LEU A 125 -28.50 -2.33 -14.65
CA LEU A 125 -27.04 -2.41 -14.51
C LEU A 125 -26.41 -1.05 -14.20
N ILE A 126 -26.92 0.01 -14.82
CA ILE A 126 -26.47 1.38 -14.55
C ILE A 126 -26.73 1.73 -13.07
N ASN A 127 -27.91 1.39 -12.55
CA ASN A 127 -28.25 1.62 -11.15
C ASN A 127 -27.36 0.82 -10.19
N GLU A 128 -27.11 -0.46 -10.48
CA GLU A 128 -26.20 -1.29 -9.69
C GLU A 128 -24.78 -0.73 -9.70
N ARG A 129 -24.25 -0.39 -10.88
CA ARG A 129 -22.95 0.29 -11.01
C ARG A 129 -22.90 1.56 -10.18
N ASP A 130 -23.94 2.39 -10.20
CA ASP A 130 -23.96 3.66 -9.46
C ASP A 130 -23.98 3.43 -7.95
N ILE A 131 -24.73 2.44 -7.47
CA ILE A 131 -24.74 2.02 -6.05
C ILE A 131 -23.35 1.50 -5.64
N LEU A 132 -22.75 0.60 -6.44
CA LEU A 132 -21.41 0.06 -6.19
C LEU A 132 -20.34 1.16 -6.22
N THR A 133 -20.45 2.12 -7.14
CA THR A 133 -19.55 3.27 -7.22
C THR A 133 -19.67 4.15 -5.99
N MET A 134 -20.89 4.38 -5.50
CA MET A 134 -21.14 5.13 -4.27
C MET A 134 -20.49 4.43 -3.07
N VAL A 135 -20.73 3.13 -2.89
CA VAL A 135 -20.12 2.32 -1.82
C VAL A 135 -18.59 2.30 -1.92
N SER A 136 -18.05 2.10 -3.12
CA SER A 136 -16.60 2.10 -3.35
C SER A 136 -15.99 3.46 -3.00
N SER A 137 -16.69 4.56 -3.28
CA SER A 137 -16.23 5.91 -2.95
C SER A 137 -16.22 6.14 -1.43
N THR A 138 -17.21 5.64 -0.70
CA THR A 138 -17.25 5.72 0.76
C THR A 138 -16.13 4.88 1.38
N LEU A 139 -15.94 3.65 0.92
CA LEU A 139 -14.87 2.78 1.40
C LEU A 139 -13.48 3.36 1.11
N SER A 140 -13.28 3.94 -0.08
CA SER A 140 -12.02 4.60 -0.43
C SER A 140 -11.74 5.82 0.44
N LYS A 141 -12.79 6.58 0.78
CA LYS A 141 -12.68 7.72 1.71
C LYS A 141 -12.32 7.25 3.11
N ASP A 142 -12.96 6.18 3.59
CA ASP A 142 -12.69 5.61 4.91
C ASP A 142 -11.26 5.04 5.00
N LEU A 143 -10.81 4.35 3.95
CA LEU A 143 -9.42 3.90 3.81
C LEU A 143 -8.46 5.10 3.88
N SER A 144 -8.68 6.14 3.08
CA SER A 144 -7.83 7.33 3.07
C SER A 144 -7.78 8.00 4.44
N ASN A 145 -8.92 8.11 5.13
CA ASN A 145 -8.98 8.64 6.49
C ASN A 145 -8.20 7.77 7.49
N ALA A 146 -8.36 6.45 7.43
CA ALA A 146 -7.62 5.51 8.27
C ALA A 146 -6.11 5.61 8.03
N MET A 147 -5.69 5.72 6.77
CA MET A 147 -4.28 5.87 6.41
C MET A 147 -3.69 7.20 6.89
N ASN A 148 -4.45 8.30 6.80
CA ASN A 148 -4.04 9.59 7.37
C ASN A 148 -3.95 9.54 8.90
N SER A 149 -4.89 8.87 9.57
CA SER A 149 -4.85 8.68 11.03
C SER A 149 -3.67 7.81 11.47
N LEU A 150 -3.36 6.76 10.70
CA LEU A 150 -2.19 5.92 10.95
C LEU A 150 -0.91 6.72 10.79
N SER A 151 -0.76 7.46 9.69
CA SER A 151 0.42 8.30 9.46
C SER A 151 0.59 9.37 10.54
N ALA A 152 -0.50 9.99 11.01
CA ALA A 152 -0.44 10.94 12.12
C ALA A 152 0.05 10.28 13.42
N SER A 153 -0.44 9.07 13.73
CA SER A 153 -0.02 8.31 14.90
C SER A 153 1.43 7.83 14.79
N GLU A 154 1.90 7.45 13.60
CA GLU A 154 3.31 7.10 13.36
C GLU A 154 4.23 8.29 13.60
N ILE A 155 3.83 9.49 13.14
CA ILE A 155 4.59 10.72 13.41
C ILE A 155 4.66 11.02 14.90
N GLU A 156 3.54 10.91 15.62
CA GLU A 156 3.51 11.09 17.07
C GLU A 156 4.40 10.07 17.78
N ASN A 157 4.33 8.80 17.38
CA ASN A 157 5.15 7.74 17.95
C ASN A 157 6.65 8.00 17.71
N MET A 158 7.04 8.41 16.50
CA MET A 158 8.43 8.81 16.23
C MET A 158 8.91 9.95 17.13
N GLN A 159 8.06 10.95 17.40
CA GLN A 159 8.40 12.05 18.31
C GLN A 159 8.53 11.57 19.76
N VAL A 160 7.64 10.67 20.22
CA VAL A 160 7.70 10.10 21.56
C VAL A 160 8.95 9.22 21.72
N VAL A 161 9.29 8.40 20.73
CA VAL A 161 10.51 7.59 20.73
C VAL A 161 11.75 8.48 20.80
N ALA A 162 11.81 9.57 20.02
CA ALA A 162 12.93 10.51 20.07
C ALA A 162 13.07 11.17 21.45
N LYS A 163 11.97 11.61 22.07
CA LYS A 163 11.98 12.16 23.43
C LYS A 163 12.38 11.12 24.48
N ASN A 164 11.91 9.89 24.36
CA ASN A 164 12.27 8.81 25.26
C ASN A 164 13.76 8.48 25.17
N GLN A 165 14.34 8.53 23.96
CA GLN A 165 15.79 8.40 23.78
C GLN A 165 16.55 9.56 24.45
N GLU A 166 16.11 10.81 24.25
CA GLU A 166 16.73 11.98 24.91
C GLU A 166 16.64 11.90 26.45
N LEU A 167 15.48 11.53 26.99
CA LEU A 167 15.32 11.36 28.43
C LEU A 167 16.17 10.21 28.97
N ALA A 168 16.28 9.11 28.23
CA ALA A 168 17.14 8.00 28.60
C ALA A 168 18.62 8.37 28.60
N THR A 169 19.10 9.17 27.63
CA THR A 169 20.49 9.64 27.63
C THR A 169 20.77 10.61 28.77
N VAL A 170 19.84 11.53 29.07
CA VAL A 170 19.95 12.42 30.24
C VAL A 170 19.95 11.63 31.55
N MET A 171 19.06 10.64 31.67
CA MET A 171 19.01 9.78 32.86
C MET A 171 20.30 8.98 33.05
N LEU A 172 20.89 8.44 31.97
CA LEU A 172 22.18 7.75 32.02
C LEU A 172 23.31 8.70 32.43
N ALA A 173 23.36 9.91 31.87
CA ALA A 173 24.36 10.91 32.24
C ALA A 173 24.24 11.32 33.73
N LEU A 174 23.02 11.53 34.22
CA LEU A 174 22.77 11.81 35.64
C LEU A 174 23.12 10.61 36.53
N ALA A 175 22.84 9.38 36.10
CA ALA A 175 23.23 8.17 36.81
C ALA A 175 24.77 8.00 36.85
N GLU A 176 25.48 8.38 35.80
CA GLU A 176 26.94 8.38 35.77
C GLU A 176 27.53 9.47 36.67
N GLU A 177 26.97 10.69 36.65
CA GLU A 177 27.40 11.80 37.52
C GLU A 177 27.18 11.48 38.99
N THR A 178 26.03 10.91 39.34
CA THR A 178 25.72 10.46 40.72
C THR A 178 26.61 9.29 41.14
N LYS A 179 26.81 8.27 40.29
CA LYS A 179 27.73 7.16 40.58
C LYS A 179 29.19 7.61 40.76
N ALA A 180 29.63 8.63 40.02
CA ALA A 180 30.95 9.24 40.19
C ALA A 180 31.06 10.02 41.52
N GLN A 181 29.97 10.61 42.01
CA GLN A 181 29.88 11.22 43.35
C GLN A 181 29.79 10.18 44.48
N ASP A 182 29.12 9.05 44.26
CA ASP A 182 28.80 8.04 45.27
C ASP A 182 29.95 7.08 45.61
N ALA A 183 30.91 6.86 44.70
CA ALA A 183 32.03 5.94 44.92
C ALA A 183 33.01 6.41 46.01
N HIS A 184 32.99 7.70 46.37
CA HIS A 184 34.01 8.27 47.25
C HIS A 184 33.51 8.83 48.60
N ASP A 185 32.20 8.91 48.88
CA ASP A 185 31.73 9.70 50.05
C ASP A 185 30.49 9.20 50.85
N ILE A 186 29.99 7.99 50.64
CA ILE A 186 28.79 7.53 51.40
C ILE A 186 29.18 6.93 52.75
N ALA A 187 28.93 7.68 53.84
CA ALA A 187 29.10 7.23 55.23
C ALA A 187 27.84 6.56 55.83
N ASP A 188 26.67 6.71 55.21
CA ASP A 188 25.39 6.27 55.77
C ASP A 188 24.92 4.91 55.21
N THR A 189 24.58 3.96 56.09
CA THR A 189 24.28 2.57 55.73
C THR A 189 22.92 2.37 55.05
N ASP A 190 21.93 3.21 55.38
CA ASP A 190 20.58 3.10 54.80
C ASP A 190 20.55 3.55 53.32
N LEU A 191 21.35 4.56 52.97
CA LEU A 191 21.50 5.03 51.59
C LEU A 191 22.21 3.98 50.70
N ARG A 192 23.15 3.19 51.26
CA ARG A 192 23.78 2.08 50.53
C ARG A 192 22.79 0.97 50.19
N ASN A 193 21.91 0.61 51.13
CA ASN A 193 20.90 -0.41 50.89
C ASN A 193 19.88 0.04 49.83
N GLN A 194 19.53 1.33 49.79
CA GLN A 194 18.66 1.89 48.75
C GLN A 194 19.32 1.90 47.38
N LEU A 195 20.64 2.19 47.32
CA LEU A 195 21.41 2.15 46.07
C LEU A 195 21.51 0.72 45.52
N ASP A 196 21.79 -0.27 46.38
CA ASP A 196 21.84 -1.69 46.00
C ASP A 196 20.47 -2.19 45.46
N ASP A 197 19.36 -1.73 46.03
CA ASP A 197 18.02 -2.05 45.54
C ASP A 197 17.73 -1.42 44.17
N LEU A 198 18.15 -0.16 43.96
CA LEU A 198 18.03 0.52 42.67
C LEU A 198 18.88 -0.18 41.58
N ASP A 199 20.10 -0.60 41.92
CA ASP A 199 20.99 -1.33 41.01
C ASP A 199 20.43 -2.72 40.67
N ALA A 200 19.75 -3.36 41.62
CA ALA A 200 19.00 -4.59 41.38
C ALA A 200 17.82 -4.37 40.41
N GLN A 201 17.07 -3.28 40.56
CA GLN A 201 15.97 -2.91 39.66
C GLN A 201 16.47 -2.62 38.24
N VAL A 202 17.58 -1.90 38.08
CA VAL A 202 18.22 -1.65 36.77
C VAL A 202 18.65 -2.96 36.11
N ARG A 203 19.19 -3.90 36.88
CA ARG A 203 19.55 -5.24 36.37
C ARG A 203 18.33 -6.02 35.88
N VAL A 204 17.18 -5.90 36.55
CA VAL A 204 15.92 -6.53 36.10
C VAL A 204 15.44 -5.88 34.80
N ALA A 205 15.37 -4.55 34.74
CA ALA A 205 14.96 -3.84 33.54
C ALA A 205 15.85 -4.15 32.32
N ARG A 206 17.18 -4.28 32.52
CA ARG A 206 18.11 -4.71 31.45
C ARG A 206 17.86 -6.13 30.96
N ARG A 207 17.36 -7.04 31.81
CA ARG A 207 16.98 -8.39 31.37
C ARG A 207 15.70 -8.34 30.55
N ASP A 208 14.71 -7.58 31.00
CA ASP A 208 13.43 -7.45 30.31
C ASP A 208 13.60 -6.82 28.93
N TRP A 209 14.45 -5.79 28.81
CA TRP A 209 14.80 -5.19 27.53
C TRP A 209 15.49 -6.18 26.58
N ARG A 210 16.42 -7.02 27.07
CA ARG A 210 17.06 -8.07 26.27
C ARG A 210 16.06 -9.09 25.74
N ILE A 211 15.13 -9.53 26.58
CA ILE A 211 14.06 -10.44 26.15
C ILE A 211 13.25 -9.78 25.01
N MET A 212 12.88 -8.51 25.17
CA MET A 212 12.13 -7.78 24.16
C MET A 212 12.92 -7.61 22.84
N LYS A 213 14.22 -7.27 22.91
CA LYS A 213 15.13 -7.20 21.73
C LYS A 213 15.15 -8.54 20.99
N SER A 214 15.30 -9.65 21.72
CA SER A 214 15.33 -11.00 21.12
C SER A 214 14.02 -11.38 20.42
N VAL A 215 12.87 -11.05 21.01
CA VAL A 215 11.54 -11.32 20.43
C VAL A 215 11.34 -10.51 19.15
N VAL A 216 11.67 -9.21 19.17
CA VAL A 216 11.55 -8.34 18.00
C VAL A 216 12.46 -8.80 16.86
N SER A 217 13.71 -9.15 17.16
CA SER A 217 14.65 -9.70 16.17
C SER A 217 14.12 -10.99 15.53
N GLY A 218 13.58 -11.91 16.34
CA GLY A 218 12.95 -13.14 15.85
C GLY A 218 11.73 -12.88 14.95
N VAL A 219 10.89 -11.89 15.28
CA VAL A 219 9.74 -11.50 14.46
C VAL A 219 10.19 -10.88 13.14
N VAL A 220 11.17 -9.97 13.17
CA VAL A 220 11.71 -9.33 11.96
C VAL A 220 12.32 -10.37 11.03
N ALA A 221 13.14 -11.28 11.55
CA ALA A 221 13.73 -12.37 10.77
C ALA A 221 12.69 -13.35 10.21
N GLY A 222 11.62 -13.63 10.96
CA GLY A 222 10.54 -14.56 10.57
C GLY A 222 9.46 -13.96 9.65
N SER A 223 9.34 -12.64 9.59
CA SER A 223 8.29 -11.93 8.83
C SER A 223 8.48 -11.91 7.30
N GLY A 224 9.62 -12.38 6.80
CA GLY A 224 9.93 -12.34 5.36
C GLY A 224 10.33 -10.96 4.83
N LEU A 225 10.47 -9.96 5.70
CA LEU A 225 11.06 -8.66 5.36
C LEU A 225 12.53 -8.83 4.97
N ASN A 226 12.99 -8.09 3.95
CA ASN A 226 14.39 -8.12 3.52
C ASN A 226 15.27 -7.24 4.42
N TRP A 227 15.37 -7.65 5.68
CA TRP A 227 16.13 -6.96 6.73
C TRP A 227 17.64 -6.89 6.42
N ALA A 228 18.17 -7.77 5.57
CA ALA A 228 19.59 -7.78 5.20
C ALA A 228 20.02 -6.57 4.34
N LYS A 229 19.09 -5.90 3.66
CA LYS A 229 19.35 -4.71 2.84
C LYS A 229 19.21 -3.39 3.60
N ASP A 230 18.49 -3.40 4.72
CA ASP A 230 18.30 -2.22 5.56
C ASP A 230 19.33 -2.24 6.68
N GLU A 231 20.22 -1.25 6.70
CA GLU A 231 21.30 -1.13 7.69
C GLU A 231 20.78 -1.20 9.13
N LYS A 232 19.63 -0.55 9.41
CA LYS A 232 19.06 -0.49 10.77
C LYS A 232 18.46 -1.81 11.22
N LEU A 233 17.81 -2.53 10.30
CA LEU A 233 17.24 -3.85 10.60
C LEU A 233 18.34 -4.91 10.66
N ARG A 234 19.38 -4.78 9.84
CA ARG A 234 20.56 -5.61 9.89
C ARG A 234 21.29 -5.46 11.21
N GLU A 235 21.49 -4.24 11.69
CA GLU A 235 22.03 -3.96 13.02
C GLU A 235 21.13 -4.57 14.11
N LEU A 236 19.82 -4.32 14.09
CA LEU A 236 18.90 -4.89 15.07
C LEU A 236 18.93 -6.42 15.18
N VAL A 237 19.19 -7.12 14.06
CA VAL A 237 19.18 -8.59 13.97
C VAL A 237 20.56 -9.22 14.20
N LEU A 238 21.65 -8.59 13.73
CA LEU A 238 23.02 -9.13 13.77
C LEU A 238 23.89 -8.56 14.90
N ASP A 239 23.42 -7.57 15.65
CA ASP A 239 24.18 -6.99 16.75
C ASP A 239 24.29 -8.01 17.91
N ASP A 240 25.43 -8.70 17.96
CA ASP A 240 25.82 -9.66 18.99
C ASP A 240 26.11 -8.91 20.29
N GLU A 241 25.41 -9.25 21.38
CA GLU A 241 25.42 -8.56 22.68
C GLU A 241 26.74 -8.63 23.47
N ASP A 242 27.87 -9.02 22.87
CA ASP A 242 29.10 -9.41 23.57
C ASP A 242 30.13 -8.27 23.79
N GLU A 243 29.84 -7.02 23.42
CA GLU A 243 30.84 -5.94 23.50
C GLU A 243 30.77 -5.00 24.73
N VAL A 244 29.97 -5.31 25.77
CA VAL A 244 30.00 -4.55 27.04
C VAL A 244 29.94 -5.47 28.26
N GLY A 245 31.07 -6.11 28.55
CA GLY A 245 31.41 -6.70 29.85
C GLY A 245 32.28 -5.76 30.68
#